data_AF-A0A9D5Y6Q7-F1
#
_entry.id   AF-A0A9D5Y6Q7-F1
#
_cell.length_a   1.000
_cell.length_b   1.000
_cell.length_c   1.000
_cell.angle_alpha   90.00
_cell.angle_beta   90.00
_cell.angle_gamma   90.00
#
_symmetry.space_group_name_H-M   'P 1'
#
loop_
_entity.id
_entity.type
_entity.pdbx_description
1 polymer ?
#
loop_
_entity_poly.entity_id
_entity_poly.type
_entity_poly.pdbx_seq_one_letter_code
_entity_poly.pdbx_strand_id
1 'polypeptide(L)'
;MPAAGRDNIPTTNNVPHPQGCGTFSFFFAPHPTTKNCTKLAIPQKRMYYFTGTTKEGQTMSDNHDKKNIPLAAEGNEQALSNSDDEYEAKITADGSVILTRYKGNAENVVVPAAWKGCPVVELERTFCENETIKSVTIPDSVIIIGFMAFYGCSSLTSVTIPDSVTSIGDGAFFYCSSLTIVTIPDSVTSIGSWAFSGCSSLTSVTIPDSVTDIGDWVFYDCNNLTVLCPQNSRAWQYCEENDIPHQPLG
;
A
#
# COMPACT_ATOMS: atom_id res chain seq x y z
N MET A 1 3.76 53.27 -35.46
CA MET A 1 4.09 52.00 -36.14
C MET A 1 5.46 51.56 -35.63
N PRO A 2 5.56 50.53 -34.79
CA PRO A 2 6.85 50.02 -34.33
C PRO A 2 7.37 48.93 -35.28
N ALA A 3 8.68 48.91 -35.54
CA ALA A 3 9.36 47.82 -36.21
C ALA A 3 10.16 47.01 -35.19
N ALA A 4 10.10 45.69 -35.37
CA ALA A 4 10.39 44.64 -34.41
C ALA A 4 11.82 44.63 -33.83
N GLY A 5 11.90 44.45 -32.51
CA GLY A 5 13.06 43.88 -31.84
C GLY A 5 13.09 42.37 -32.06
N ARG A 6 14.20 41.86 -32.56
CA ARG A 6 14.58 40.44 -32.51
C ARG A 6 15.85 40.35 -31.69
N ASP A 7 15.70 40.15 -30.39
CA ASP A 7 16.81 39.76 -29.54
C ASP A 7 16.86 38.24 -29.46
N ASN A 8 18.03 37.73 -29.86
CA ASN A 8 18.41 36.32 -29.84
C ASN A 8 18.39 35.77 -28.41
N ILE A 9 17.70 34.66 -28.20
CA ILE A 9 17.85 33.83 -26.99
C ILE A 9 19.05 32.89 -27.21
N PRO A 10 20.12 32.96 -26.40
CA PRO A 10 21.11 31.89 -26.37
C PRO A 10 20.54 30.72 -25.57
N THR A 11 20.25 29.60 -26.25
CA THR A 11 19.94 28.31 -25.61
C THR A 11 21.25 27.65 -25.17
N THR A 12 21.68 27.89 -23.95
CA THR A 12 22.60 26.99 -23.25
C THR A 12 22.19 26.92 -21.79
N ASN A 13 21.72 25.76 -21.35
CA ASN A 13 22.12 25.17 -20.07
C ASN A 13 21.66 23.70 -20.04
N ASN A 14 22.51 22.88 -20.67
CA ASN A 14 22.77 21.53 -20.24
C ASN A 14 23.38 21.58 -18.82
N VAL A 15 22.67 21.10 -17.80
CA VAL A 15 23.25 20.59 -16.54
C VAL A 15 22.23 19.60 -15.90
N PRO A 16 22.67 18.62 -15.11
CA PRO A 16 22.83 17.24 -15.54
C PRO A 16 21.79 16.29 -14.95
N HIS A 17 21.54 15.21 -15.67
CA HIS A 17 20.86 14.01 -15.18
C HIS A 17 21.59 13.47 -13.93
N PRO A 18 20.94 13.21 -12.79
CA PRO A 18 21.57 12.44 -11.72
C PRO A 18 21.62 10.96 -12.17
N GLN A 19 22.69 10.61 -12.85
CA GLN A 19 23.21 9.24 -12.89
C GLN A 19 24.14 9.10 -11.70
N GLY A 20 23.71 8.34 -10.69
CA GLY A 20 24.48 8.17 -9.46
C GLY A 20 23.74 7.34 -8.44
N CYS A 21 23.71 6.02 -8.66
CA CYS A 21 23.57 5.05 -7.58
C CYS A 21 24.82 5.19 -6.68
N GLY A 22 24.77 6.17 -5.77
CA GLY A 22 25.72 6.33 -4.69
C GLY A 22 25.30 5.42 -3.55
N THR A 23 26.18 4.50 -3.17
CA THR A 23 26.00 3.64 -2.02
C THR A 23 25.84 4.49 -0.76
N PHE A 24 24.61 4.64 -0.27
CA PHE A 24 24.37 5.17 1.07
C PHE A 24 24.90 4.15 2.07
N SER A 25 26.12 4.36 2.53
CA SER A 25 26.67 3.68 3.70
C SER A 25 25.94 4.23 4.92
N PHE A 26 24.86 3.58 5.33
CA PHE A 26 24.24 3.83 6.61
C PHE A 26 25.21 3.38 7.71
N PHE A 27 25.65 4.34 8.53
CA PHE A 27 26.31 4.04 9.79
C PHE A 27 25.33 3.27 10.68
N PHE A 28 25.54 1.97 10.83
CA PHE A 28 24.91 1.19 11.90
C PHE A 28 25.41 1.72 13.25
N ALA A 29 24.52 2.35 14.01
CA ALA A 29 24.73 2.49 15.44
C ALA A 29 24.70 1.09 16.10
N PRO A 30 25.61 0.79 17.04
CA PRO A 30 25.78 -0.56 17.58
C PRO A 30 24.56 -1.00 18.42
N HIS A 31 24.13 -2.23 18.17
CA HIS A 31 23.16 -2.99 18.97
C HIS A 31 23.54 -3.00 20.47
N PRO A 32 22.61 -2.72 21.39
CA PRO A 32 22.76 -3.19 22.76
C PRO A 32 22.60 -4.72 22.81
N THR A 33 23.61 -5.32 23.42
CA THR A 33 23.88 -6.75 23.57
C THR A 33 22.77 -7.52 24.30
N THR A 34 22.61 -8.77 23.87
CA THR A 34 21.85 -9.86 24.46
C THR A 34 21.89 -9.94 26.00
N LYS A 35 20.71 -9.98 26.64
CA LYS A 35 20.53 -10.62 27.95
C LYS A 35 19.17 -11.34 28.02
N ASN A 36 19.26 -12.67 28.10
CA ASN A 36 18.37 -13.63 28.75
C ASN A 36 16.89 -13.27 28.94
N CYS A 37 16.01 -14.02 28.28
CA CYS A 37 14.77 -14.47 28.89
C CYS A 37 14.57 -15.96 28.65
N THR A 38 14.89 -16.73 29.68
CA THR A 38 14.50 -18.11 29.88
C THR A 38 12.98 -18.25 29.92
N LYS A 39 12.46 -19.19 29.12
CA LYS A 39 11.35 -20.11 29.44
C LYS A 39 10.04 -19.46 29.96
N LEU A 40 9.11 -19.17 29.05
CA LEU A 40 7.68 -19.30 29.36
C LEU A 40 7.04 -20.32 28.43
N ALA A 41 6.59 -21.42 29.02
CA ALA A 41 5.79 -22.45 28.38
C ALA A 41 4.31 -22.10 28.57
N ILE A 42 3.53 -22.09 27.49
CA ILE A 42 2.06 -22.21 27.51
C ILE A 42 1.61 -22.98 26.25
N PRO A 43 0.46 -23.67 26.23
CA PRO A 43 0.39 -25.11 26.03
C PRO A 43 -0.08 -25.49 24.62
N GLN A 44 0.35 -26.65 24.14
CA GLN A 44 -0.15 -27.24 22.90
C GLN A 44 -1.65 -27.56 23.03
N LYS A 45 -2.48 -26.88 22.23
CA LYS A 45 -3.86 -27.32 21.97
C LYS A 45 -3.89 -27.95 20.57
N ARG A 46 -4.10 -29.27 20.57
CA ARG A 46 -4.36 -30.11 19.39
C ARG A 46 -5.46 -29.50 18.52
N MET A 47 -5.24 -29.40 17.21
CA MET A 47 -6.31 -29.53 16.21
C MET A 47 -5.80 -30.34 15.01
N TYR A 48 -6.73 -31.11 14.47
CA TYR A 48 -6.57 -32.38 13.79
C TYR A 48 -6.05 -32.27 12.35
N TYR A 49 -5.08 -33.12 11.97
CA TYR A 49 -4.84 -33.45 10.56
C TYR A 49 -5.86 -34.50 10.14
N PHE A 50 -6.74 -34.18 9.19
CA PHE A 50 -7.54 -35.19 8.49
C PHE A 50 -6.72 -35.72 7.30
N THR A 51 -6.24 -36.96 7.42
CA THR A 51 -5.77 -37.77 6.28
C THR A 51 -6.93 -38.62 5.78
N GLY A 52 -7.49 -38.31 4.61
CA GLY A 52 -8.48 -39.16 3.96
C GLY A 52 -7.81 -40.23 3.11
N THR A 53 -7.79 -41.47 3.59
CA THR A 53 -7.46 -42.68 2.82
C THR A 53 -8.68 -43.22 2.07
N THR A 54 -8.44 -43.85 0.92
CA THR A 54 -9.42 -44.35 -0.04
C THR A 54 -9.99 -45.74 0.30
N LYS A 55 -11.21 -45.96 -0.24
CA LYS A 55 -11.91 -47.22 -0.59
C LYS A 55 -12.32 -48.19 0.53
N GLU A 56 -13.63 -48.45 0.57
CA GLU A 56 -14.20 -49.80 0.69
C GLU A 56 -15.67 -49.86 0.22
N GLY A 57 -16.03 -50.93 -0.51
CA GLY A 57 -17.27 -51.70 -0.32
C GLY A 57 -18.59 -51.20 -0.92
N GLN A 58 -19.13 -51.94 -1.90
CA GLN A 58 -20.41 -51.73 -2.60
C GLN A 58 -21.65 -52.13 -1.78
N THR A 59 -22.82 -51.53 -2.09
CA THR A 59 -24.06 -52.25 -2.48
C THR A 59 -24.96 -51.36 -3.35
N MET A 60 -25.44 -51.92 -4.46
CA MET A 60 -26.44 -51.34 -5.39
C MET A 60 -27.87 -51.67 -4.91
N SER A 61 -28.80 -50.73 -5.09
CA SER A 61 -30.24 -50.98 -5.17
C SER A 61 -30.91 -49.82 -5.92
N ASP A 62 -31.58 -50.14 -7.01
CA ASP A 62 -32.29 -49.23 -7.92
C ASP A 62 -33.44 -48.47 -7.23
N ASN A 63 -33.70 -47.23 -7.65
CA ASN A 63 -35.03 -46.76 -8.05
C ASN A 63 -35.00 -45.32 -8.61
N HIS A 64 -35.26 -45.27 -9.92
CA HIS A 64 -36.11 -44.32 -10.64
C HIS A 64 -36.64 -43.11 -9.85
N ASP A 65 -36.10 -41.91 -10.14
CA ASP A 65 -36.92 -40.75 -10.53
C ASP A 65 -36.06 -39.54 -10.92
N LYS A 66 -36.13 -39.20 -12.22
CA LYS A 66 -35.66 -37.92 -12.74
C LYS A 66 -36.61 -36.82 -12.26
N LYS A 67 -36.23 -36.09 -11.22
CA LYS A 67 -36.66 -34.70 -11.05
C LYS A 67 -35.46 -33.79 -11.19
N ASN A 68 -35.49 -33.09 -12.33
CA ASN A 68 -34.69 -31.96 -12.73
C ASN A 68 -34.52 -30.98 -11.55
N ILE A 69 -33.36 -30.99 -10.91
CA ILE A 69 -32.95 -29.95 -9.95
C ILE A 69 -32.10 -28.97 -10.76
N PRO A 70 -32.47 -27.69 -10.87
CA PRO A 70 -31.66 -26.74 -11.61
C PRO A 70 -30.28 -26.65 -10.96
N LEU A 71 -29.27 -26.78 -11.81
CA LEU A 71 -27.87 -26.46 -11.56
C LEU A 71 -27.85 -25.07 -10.91
N ALA A 72 -27.69 -25.02 -9.57
CA ALA A 72 -27.42 -23.76 -8.91
C ALA A 72 -26.11 -23.26 -9.49
N ALA A 73 -26.19 -22.09 -10.14
CA ALA A 73 -25.05 -21.41 -10.72
C ALA A 73 -23.92 -21.39 -9.70
N GLU A 74 -22.77 -21.94 -10.10
CA GLU A 74 -21.50 -21.66 -9.46
C GLU A 74 -21.34 -20.15 -9.49
N GLY A 75 -21.66 -19.51 -8.36
CA GLY A 75 -21.26 -18.14 -8.10
C GLY A 75 -19.76 -18.10 -8.29
N ASN A 76 -19.33 -17.10 -9.05
CA ASN A 76 -17.94 -16.72 -9.23
C ASN A 76 -17.32 -16.38 -7.87
N GLU A 77 -16.88 -17.41 -7.13
CA GLU A 77 -15.91 -17.24 -6.07
C GLU A 77 -14.61 -16.82 -6.75
N GLN A 78 -14.46 -15.51 -6.93
CA GLN A 78 -13.25 -14.88 -7.43
C GLN A 78 -12.15 -15.28 -6.45
N ALA A 79 -11.24 -16.14 -6.91
CA ALA A 79 -10.19 -16.74 -6.09
C ALA A 79 -9.37 -15.64 -5.42
N LEU A 80 -9.64 -15.40 -4.12
CA LEU A 80 -8.80 -14.59 -3.26
C LEU A 80 -7.54 -15.42 -2.98
N SER A 81 -6.42 -15.03 -3.58
CA SER A 81 -5.13 -15.71 -3.48
C SER A 81 -4.47 -15.50 -2.10
N ASN A 82 -5.13 -15.96 -1.03
CA ASN A 82 -4.56 -15.92 0.32
C ASN A 82 -3.69 -17.15 0.58
N SER A 83 -2.64 -17.35 -0.22
CA SER A 83 -1.55 -18.24 0.20
C SER A 83 -0.45 -17.39 0.79
N ASP A 84 -0.06 -17.66 2.05
CA ASP A 84 1.09 -17.03 2.72
C ASP A 84 2.39 -17.07 1.88
N ASP A 85 2.43 -17.95 0.87
CA ASP A 85 3.52 -18.12 -0.10
C ASP A 85 3.64 -16.94 -1.08
N GLU A 86 2.61 -16.13 -1.27
CA GLU A 86 2.67 -14.94 -2.15
C GLU A 86 3.44 -13.78 -1.52
N TYR A 87 3.77 -13.84 -0.23
CA TYR A 87 4.44 -12.75 0.45
C TYR A 87 5.81 -13.14 1.01
N GLU A 88 6.73 -12.17 1.03
CA GLU A 88 7.89 -12.16 1.91
C GLU A 88 7.62 -11.18 3.05
N ALA A 89 8.13 -11.50 4.24
CA ALA A 89 7.81 -10.74 5.44
C ALA A 89 8.93 -10.82 6.49
N LYS A 90 8.94 -9.83 7.38
CA LYS A 90 9.79 -9.74 8.57
C LYS A 90 8.90 -9.81 9.82
N ILE A 91 9.29 -10.65 10.77
CA ILE A 91 8.65 -10.71 12.10
C ILE A 91 9.43 -9.79 13.04
N THR A 92 8.72 -8.92 13.76
CA THR A 92 9.28 -8.00 14.76
C THR A 92 9.41 -8.67 16.13
N ALA A 93 10.14 -8.05 17.06
CA ALA A 93 10.42 -8.65 18.38
C ALA A 93 9.17 -8.85 19.25
N ASP A 94 8.12 -8.06 19.02
CA ASP A 94 6.80 -8.17 19.65
C ASP A 94 5.88 -9.21 18.98
N GLY A 95 6.32 -9.83 17.90
CA GLY A 95 5.56 -10.86 17.16
C GLY A 95 4.66 -10.33 16.05
N SER A 96 4.68 -9.03 15.78
CA SER A 96 3.98 -8.43 14.64
C SER A 96 4.71 -8.71 13.31
N VAL A 97 4.03 -8.47 12.18
CA VAL A 97 4.55 -8.74 10.83
C VAL A 97 4.59 -7.47 9.99
N ILE A 98 5.73 -7.27 9.33
CA ILE A 98 5.94 -6.31 8.25
C ILE A 98 6.01 -7.11 6.95
N LEU A 99 5.09 -6.89 6.01
CA LEU A 99 5.19 -7.49 4.68
C LEU A 99 6.21 -6.71 3.86
N THR A 100 7.17 -7.41 3.28
CA THR A 100 8.32 -6.79 2.58
C THR A 100 8.30 -6.98 1.07
N ARG A 101 7.47 -7.90 0.57
CA ARG A 101 7.34 -8.16 -0.88
C ARG A 101 6.08 -8.98 -1.18
N TYR A 102 5.39 -8.63 -2.26
CA TYR A 102 4.37 -9.42 -2.92
C TYR A 102 4.96 -10.07 -4.17
N LYS A 103 4.76 -11.38 -4.31
CA LYS A 103 5.26 -12.24 -5.39
C LYS A 103 4.13 -12.77 -6.27
N GLY A 104 2.88 -12.52 -5.91
CA GLY A 104 1.74 -12.89 -6.73
C GLY A 104 1.61 -11.98 -7.96
N ASN A 105 0.61 -12.28 -8.78
CA ASN A 105 0.35 -11.60 -10.06
C ASN A 105 -1.10 -11.14 -10.20
N ALA A 106 -1.85 -11.13 -9.10
CA ALA A 106 -3.25 -10.70 -9.13
C ALA A 106 -3.35 -9.20 -9.45
N GLU A 107 -4.36 -8.83 -10.24
CA GLU A 107 -4.67 -7.42 -10.49
C GLU A 107 -5.43 -6.78 -9.32
N ASN A 108 -6.16 -7.57 -8.54
CA ASN A 108 -6.90 -7.12 -7.36
C ASN A 108 -6.42 -7.93 -6.16
N VAL A 109 -5.78 -7.26 -5.21
CA VAL A 109 -5.14 -7.92 -4.07
C VAL A 109 -5.88 -7.59 -2.79
N VAL A 110 -6.09 -8.60 -1.95
CA VAL A 110 -6.47 -8.42 -0.56
C VAL A 110 -5.25 -8.76 0.29
N VAL A 111 -4.74 -7.77 1.03
CA VAL A 111 -3.61 -7.99 1.94
C VAL A 111 -4.08 -8.91 3.08
N PRO A 112 -3.32 -9.95 3.45
CA PRO A 112 -3.69 -10.81 4.55
C PRO A 112 -3.58 -10.07 5.89
N ALA A 113 -4.60 -10.16 6.73
CA ALA A 113 -4.57 -9.55 8.07
C ALA A 113 -3.57 -10.23 9.03
N ALA A 114 -3.17 -11.46 8.72
CA ALA A 114 -2.15 -12.20 9.45
C ALA A 114 -1.30 -13.03 8.48
N TRP A 115 -0.03 -13.22 8.81
CA TRP A 115 0.91 -14.06 8.07
C TRP A 115 1.49 -15.08 9.03
N LYS A 116 1.30 -16.39 8.75
CA LYS A 116 1.69 -17.49 9.64
C LYS A 116 1.16 -17.36 11.08
N GLY A 117 -0.04 -16.80 11.22
CA GLY A 117 -0.71 -16.61 12.50
C GLY A 117 -0.30 -15.36 13.29
N CYS A 118 0.64 -14.56 12.77
CA CYS A 118 1.04 -13.28 13.37
C CYS A 118 0.36 -12.10 12.64
N PRO A 119 -0.07 -11.04 13.35
CA PRO A 119 -0.78 -9.92 12.74
C PRO A 119 0.12 -9.13 11.78
N VAL A 120 -0.40 -8.80 10.60
CA VAL A 120 0.26 -7.90 9.64
C VAL A 120 -0.08 -6.47 10.02
N VAL A 121 0.94 -5.71 10.43
CA VAL A 121 0.79 -4.34 10.95
C VAL A 121 1.41 -3.28 10.04
N GLU A 122 2.29 -3.66 9.12
CA GLU A 122 2.98 -2.72 8.24
C GLU A 122 3.24 -3.30 6.85
N LEU A 123 3.16 -2.41 5.86
CA LEU A 123 3.56 -2.67 4.48
C LEU A 123 4.84 -1.88 4.16
N GLU A 124 5.99 -2.54 4.09
CA GLU A 124 7.27 -1.89 3.75
C GLU A 124 7.75 -2.43 2.40
N ARG A 125 7.81 -1.61 1.36
CA ARG A 125 8.18 -2.06 -0.01
C ARG A 125 7.34 -3.22 -0.57
N THR A 126 6.18 -3.52 0.03
CA THR A 126 5.42 -4.75 -0.23
C THR A 126 5.04 -4.89 -1.70
N PHE A 127 4.54 -3.83 -2.32
CA PHE A 127 4.11 -3.82 -3.73
C PHE A 127 5.05 -3.00 -4.63
N CYS A 128 6.26 -2.69 -4.16
CA CYS A 128 7.26 -1.91 -4.89
C CYS A 128 7.47 -2.43 -6.32
N GLU A 129 7.37 -1.54 -7.30
CA GLU A 129 7.48 -1.73 -8.75
C GLU A 129 6.47 -2.74 -9.33
N ASN A 130 5.34 -2.95 -8.66
CA ASN A 130 4.29 -3.82 -9.19
C ASN A 130 3.43 -3.10 -10.24
N GLU A 131 3.64 -3.44 -11.51
CA GLU A 131 2.92 -2.84 -12.63
C GLU A 131 1.58 -3.54 -12.96
N THR A 132 1.20 -4.60 -12.24
CA THR A 132 0.00 -5.41 -12.54
C THR A 132 -1.20 -5.07 -11.67
N ILE A 133 -0.97 -4.67 -10.41
CA ILE A 133 -2.03 -4.40 -9.45
C ILE A 133 -2.78 -3.11 -9.82
N LYS A 134 -4.10 -3.23 -9.86
CA LYS A 134 -5.05 -2.14 -10.12
C LYS A 134 -5.79 -1.70 -8.87
N SER A 135 -6.03 -2.62 -7.93
CA SER A 135 -6.65 -2.31 -6.64
C SER A 135 -6.06 -3.15 -5.51
N VAL A 136 -5.96 -2.55 -4.32
CA VAL A 136 -5.55 -3.22 -3.09
C VAL A 136 -6.52 -2.91 -1.96
N THR A 137 -7.00 -3.97 -1.30
CA THR A 137 -7.74 -3.89 -0.05
C THR A 137 -6.77 -4.14 1.11
N ILE A 138 -6.58 -3.13 1.95
CA ILE A 138 -5.71 -3.19 3.13
C ILE A 138 -6.60 -3.51 4.35
N PRO A 139 -6.30 -4.54 5.16
CA PRO A 139 -7.10 -4.90 6.32
C PRO A 139 -6.82 -3.98 7.52
N ASP A 140 -7.78 -3.89 8.44
CA ASP A 140 -7.69 -3.07 9.66
C ASP A 140 -6.57 -3.48 10.65
N SER A 141 -5.88 -4.59 10.40
CA SER A 141 -4.70 -4.96 11.18
C SER A 141 -3.49 -4.07 10.84
N VAL A 142 -3.48 -3.46 9.65
CA VAL A 142 -2.39 -2.62 9.17
C VAL A 142 -2.48 -1.25 9.81
N ILE A 143 -1.39 -0.85 10.47
CA ILE A 143 -1.24 0.42 11.17
C ILE A 143 -0.38 1.40 10.37
N ILE A 144 0.51 0.89 9.51
CA ILE A 144 1.48 1.70 8.77
C ILE A 144 1.50 1.28 7.30
N ILE A 145 1.27 2.23 6.40
CA ILE A 145 1.67 2.10 4.99
C ILE A 145 3.09 2.66 4.92
N GLY A 146 4.08 1.79 4.94
CA GLY A 146 5.48 2.13 5.19
C GLY A 146 6.26 2.56 3.95
N PHE A 147 7.58 2.63 4.11
CA PHE A 147 8.52 3.09 3.10
C PHE A 147 8.32 2.38 1.76
N MET A 148 8.06 3.16 0.70
CA MET A 148 7.91 2.66 -0.67
C MET A 148 6.88 1.52 -0.85
N ALA A 149 5.86 1.42 0.01
CA ALA A 149 4.90 0.32 0.02
C ALA A 149 4.29 -0.01 -1.36
N PHE A 150 3.99 1.02 -2.16
CA PHE A 150 3.43 0.97 -3.51
C PHE A 150 4.27 1.78 -4.52
N TYR A 151 5.55 2.04 -4.22
CA TYR A 151 6.43 2.77 -5.13
C TYR A 151 6.37 2.16 -6.54
N GLY A 152 6.11 2.97 -7.57
CA GLY A 152 6.08 2.52 -8.96
C GLY A 152 4.90 1.62 -9.32
N CYS A 153 3.84 1.52 -8.51
CA CYS A 153 2.62 0.82 -8.89
C CYS A 153 1.82 1.60 -9.96
N SER A 154 2.34 1.63 -11.18
CA SER A 154 1.86 2.49 -12.27
C SER A 154 0.44 2.18 -12.75
N SER A 155 -0.04 0.95 -12.53
CA SER A 155 -1.41 0.50 -12.85
C SER A 155 -2.42 0.66 -11.71
N LEU A 156 -1.99 1.04 -10.50
CA LEU A 156 -2.87 1.18 -9.35
C LEU A 156 -3.81 2.36 -9.56
N THR A 157 -5.11 2.10 -9.68
CA THR A 157 -6.13 3.15 -9.93
C THR A 157 -6.84 3.60 -8.66
N SER A 158 -6.88 2.73 -7.66
CA SER A 158 -7.56 2.97 -6.38
C SER A 158 -6.87 2.23 -5.24
N VAL A 159 -6.88 2.85 -4.06
CA VAL A 159 -6.46 2.24 -2.80
C VAL A 159 -7.46 2.66 -1.73
N THR A 160 -7.92 1.71 -0.92
CA THR A 160 -8.70 2.00 0.29
C THR A 160 -7.76 1.95 1.48
N ILE A 161 -7.57 3.09 2.13
CA ILE A 161 -6.75 3.23 3.35
C ILE A 161 -7.70 3.04 4.54
N PRO A 162 -7.55 1.99 5.36
CA PRO A 162 -8.45 1.72 6.47
C PRO A 162 -8.20 2.68 7.64
N ASP A 163 -9.22 2.87 8.48
CA ASP A 163 -9.19 3.76 9.65
C ASP A 163 -8.18 3.30 10.72
N SER A 164 -7.58 2.12 10.59
CA SER A 164 -6.48 1.66 11.45
C SER A 164 -5.12 2.30 11.12
N VAL A 165 -4.95 2.85 9.91
CA VAL A 165 -3.66 3.40 9.47
C VAL A 165 -3.40 4.73 10.16
N THR A 166 -2.23 4.85 10.79
CA THR A 166 -1.81 6.04 11.53
C THR A 166 -0.71 6.84 10.83
N SER A 167 -0.01 6.20 9.88
CA SER A 167 1.09 6.82 9.14
C SER A 167 1.20 6.29 7.71
N ILE A 168 1.51 7.20 6.79
CA ILE A 168 1.90 6.92 5.40
C ILE A 168 3.37 7.33 5.26
N GLY A 169 4.24 6.41 4.90
CA GLY A 169 5.69 6.59 4.90
C GLY A 169 6.24 7.23 3.63
N ASP A 170 7.55 7.49 3.66
CA ASP A 170 8.26 8.12 2.54
C ASP A 170 8.10 7.30 1.25
N GLY A 171 7.72 8.02 0.19
CA GLY A 171 7.51 7.45 -1.14
C GLY A 171 6.47 6.34 -1.22
N ALA A 172 5.55 6.22 -0.25
CA ALA A 172 4.58 5.12 -0.16
C ALA A 172 3.82 4.86 -1.47
N PHE A 173 3.42 5.90 -2.20
CA PHE A 173 2.72 5.83 -3.50
C PHE A 173 3.48 6.58 -4.61
N PHE A 174 4.78 6.81 -4.44
CA PHE A 174 5.58 7.54 -5.42
C PHE A 174 5.52 6.82 -6.78
N TYR A 175 5.15 7.55 -7.84
CA TYR A 175 4.96 7.06 -9.21
C TYR A 175 3.80 6.06 -9.38
N CYS A 176 2.79 6.09 -8.51
CA CYS A 176 1.48 5.50 -8.80
C CYS A 176 0.71 6.36 -9.82
N SER A 177 1.17 6.37 -11.08
CA SER A 177 0.73 7.31 -12.12
C SER A 177 -0.75 7.20 -12.51
N SER A 178 -1.38 6.05 -12.29
CA SER A 178 -2.82 5.83 -12.57
C SER A 178 -3.74 6.11 -11.39
N LEU A 179 -3.21 6.44 -10.21
CA LEU A 179 -4.01 6.68 -9.01
C LEU A 179 -4.78 7.99 -9.16
N THR A 180 -6.10 7.96 -8.97
CA THR A 180 -6.98 9.08 -9.34
C THR A 180 -7.53 9.88 -8.17
N ILE A 181 -7.89 9.20 -7.07
CA ILE A 181 -8.49 9.78 -5.87
C ILE A 181 -7.92 9.05 -4.66
N VAL A 182 -7.61 9.81 -3.61
CA VAL A 182 -7.22 9.26 -2.30
C VAL A 182 -8.02 9.94 -1.20
N THR A 183 -8.55 9.16 -0.26
CA THR A 183 -9.12 9.66 0.98
C THR A 183 -8.21 9.21 2.12
N ILE A 184 -7.63 10.17 2.84
CA ILE A 184 -6.81 9.91 4.02
C ILE A 184 -7.77 9.86 5.23
N PRO A 185 -7.78 8.78 6.03
CA PRO A 185 -8.68 8.68 7.18
C PRO A 185 -8.21 9.53 8.36
N ASP A 186 -9.14 9.89 9.25
CA ASP A 186 -8.92 10.76 10.43
C ASP A 186 -7.92 10.18 11.45
N SER A 187 -7.56 8.92 11.32
CA SER A 187 -6.54 8.26 12.14
C SER A 187 -5.10 8.55 11.71
N VAL A 188 -4.89 9.00 10.47
CA VAL A 188 -3.56 9.33 9.97
C VAL A 188 -3.07 10.61 10.60
N THR A 189 -1.84 10.57 11.12
CA THR A 189 -1.17 11.70 11.77
C THR A 189 0.03 12.22 10.99
N SER A 190 0.63 11.38 10.14
CA SER A 190 1.83 11.69 9.36
C SER A 190 1.78 11.18 7.92
N ILE A 191 2.25 12.02 6.99
CA ILE A 191 2.47 11.69 5.57
C ILE A 191 3.94 11.99 5.24
N GLY A 192 4.69 10.97 4.85
CA GLY A 192 6.13 11.05 4.58
C GLY A 192 6.47 11.78 3.28
N SER A 193 7.75 12.11 3.13
CA SER A 193 8.26 12.83 1.97
C SER A 193 8.05 12.03 0.68
N TRP A 194 7.74 12.72 -0.42
CA TRP A 194 7.41 12.13 -1.73
C TRP A 194 6.25 11.12 -1.74
N ALA A 195 5.43 11.02 -0.68
CA ALA A 195 4.46 9.93 -0.53
C ALA A 195 3.51 9.77 -1.74
N PHE A 196 3.11 10.85 -2.40
CA PHE A 196 2.26 10.82 -3.61
C PHE A 196 2.92 11.49 -4.82
N SER A 197 4.25 11.67 -4.78
CA SER A 197 4.99 12.31 -5.86
C SER A 197 4.79 11.53 -7.17
N GLY A 198 4.69 12.20 -8.32
CA GLY A 198 4.53 11.57 -9.63
C GLY A 198 3.20 10.83 -9.84
N CYS A 199 2.21 10.97 -8.94
CA CYS A 199 0.84 10.51 -9.16
C CYS A 199 0.13 11.45 -10.16
N SER A 200 0.51 11.38 -11.43
CA SER A 200 0.10 12.35 -12.47
C SER A 200 -1.39 12.34 -12.82
N SER A 201 -2.10 11.24 -12.56
CA SER A 201 -3.56 11.14 -12.72
C SER A 201 -4.35 11.52 -11.47
N LEU A 202 -3.67 11.88 -10.37
CA LEU A 202 -4.32 12.21 -9.11
C LEU A 202 -5.02 13.55 -9.23
N THR A 203 -6.34 13.52 -9.09
CA THR A 203 -7.22 14.69 -9.25
C THR A 203 -7.70 15.25 -7.92
N SER A 204 -7.87 14.39 -6.92
CA SER A 204 -8.36 14.79 -5.60
C SER A 204 -7.72 13.98 -4.47
N VAL A 205 -7.30 14.68 -3.42
CA VAL A 205 -6.88 14.08 -2.16
C VAL A 205 -7.64 14.77 -1.03
N THR A 206 -8.32 14.00 -0.19
CA THR A 206 -8.89 14.52 1.06
C THR A 206 -7.92 14.27 2.20
N ILE A 207 -7.49 15.34 2.88
CA ILE A 207 -6.58 15.28 4.03
C ILE A 207 -7.29 15.86 5.27
N PRO A 208 -7.46 15.08 6.35
CA PRO A 208 -8.14 15.53 7.57
C PRO A 208 -7.22 16.38 8.45
N ASP A 209 -7.80 17.04 9.46
CA ASP A 209 -7.08 17.91 10.41
C ASP A 209 -6.12 17.13 11.33
N SER A 210 -6.32 15.82 11.44
CA SER A 210 -5.46 14.92 12.22
C SER A 210 -4.03 14.83 11.69
N VAL A 211 -3.83 15.11 10.39
CA VAL A 211 -2.50 15.08 9.76
C VAL A 211 -1.74 16.33 10.18
N THR A 212 -0.76 16.13 11.06
CA THR A 212 0.04 17.20 11.66
C THR A 212 1.50 17.21 11.20
N ASP A 213 1.94 16.11 10.56
CA ASP A 213 3.26 15.99 9.96
C ASP A 213 3.14 15.67 8.46
N ILE A 214 3.73 16.50 7.62
CA ILE A 214 3.68 16.40 6.15
C ILE A 214 5.10 16.64 5.64
N GLY A 215 5.69 15.61 5.05
CA GLY A 215 7.04 15.62 4.50
C GLY A 215 7.18 16.50 3.26
N ASP A 216 8.40 16.59 2.76
CA ASP A 216 8.68 17.42 1.59
C ASP A 216 8.17 16.76 0.31
N TRP A 217 7.73 17.57 -0.66
CA TRP A 217 7.42 17.13 -2.03
C TRP A 217 6.33 16.05 -2.14
N VAL A 218 5.41 15.98 -1.17
CA VAL A 218 4.35 14.94 -1.11
C VAL A 218 3.56 14.84 -2.41
N PHE A 219 3.27 15.97 -3.06
CA PHE A 219 2.49 16.04 -4.31
C PHE A 219 3.30 16.60 -5.49
N TYR A 220 4.63 16.46 -5.47
CA TYR A 220 5.46 16.88 -6.59
C TYR A 220 5.04 16.13 -7.87
N ASP A 221 4.92 16.84 -9.00
CA ASP A 221 4.47 16.30 -10.29
C ASP A 221 3.03 15.72 -10.30
N CYS A 222 2.17 16.18 -9.38
CA CYS A 222 0.72 15.93 -9.40
C CYS A 222 -0.04 17.07 -10.11
N ASN A 223 0.13 17.16 -11.44
CA ASN A 223 -0.26 18.35 -12.22
C ASN A 223 -1.78 18.64 -12.30
N ASN A 224 -2.65 17.71 -11.92
CA ASN A 224 -4.11 17.86 -11.97
C ASN A 224 -4.77 17.86 -10.58
N LEU A 225 -3.98 17.92 -9.51
CA LEU A 225 -4.44 17.73 -8.15
C LEU A 225 -5.17 18.96 -7.60
N THR A 226 -6.28 18.72 -6.90
CA THR A 226 -6.83 19.62 -5.88
C THR A 226 -6.87 18.91 -4.53
N VAL A 227 -6.33 19.53 -3.48
CA VAL A 227 -6.41 19.01 -2.10
C VAL A 227 -7.65 19.54 -1.40
N LEU A 228 -8.43 18.66 -0.78
CA LEU A 228 -9.54 19.02 0.10
C LEU A 228 -9.07 18.88 1.55
N CYS A 229 -9.00 19.98 2.30
CA CYS A 229 -8.56 19.95 3.68
C CYS A 229 -9.23 21.03 4.55
N PRO A 230 -9.34 20.84 5.87
CA PRO A 230 -9.89 21.85 6.76
C PRO A 230 -9.09 23.16 6.71
N GLN A 231 -9.78 24.30 6.77
CA GLN A 231 -9.13 25.61 6.79
C GLN A 231 -8.19 25.74 7.98
N ASN A 232 -7.00 26.33 7.75
CA ASN A 232 -5.94 26.53 8.75
C ASN A 232 -5.25 25.26 9.28
N SER A 233 -5.63 24.07 8.80
CA SER A 233 -4.94 22.81 9.13
C SER A 233 -3.47 22.82 8.69
N ARG A 234 -2.67 21.86 9.16
CA ARG A 234 -1.29 21.69 8.64
C ARG A 234 -1.30 21.42 7.13
N ALA A 235 -2.25 20.63 6.65
CA ALA A 235 -2.44 20.37 5.22
C ALA A 235 -2.73 21.64 4.42
N TRP A 236 -3.57 22.53 4.95
CA TRP A 236 -3.83 23.85 4.35
C TRP A 236 -2.52 24.64 4.21
N GLN A 237 -1.78 24.78 5.30
CA GLN A 237 -0.51 25.53 5.31
C GLN A 237 0.50 24.93 4.34
N TYR A 238 0.63 23.61 4.31
CA TYR A 238 1.49 22.91 3.37
C TYR A 238 1.12 23.21 1.91
N CYS A 239 -0.17 23.27 1.58
CA CYS A 239 -0.61 23.61 0.23
C CYS A 239 -0.28 25.05 -0.16
N GLU A 240 -0.46 26.00 0.75
CA GLU A 240 -0.07 27.41 0.55
C GLU A 240 1.46 27.56 0.39
N GLU A 241 2.25 26.86 1.21
CA GLU A 241 3.72 26.87 1.17
C GLU A 241 4.30 26.35 -0.16
N ASN A 242 3.55 25.50 -0.87
CA ASN A 242 4.01 24.78 -2.06
C ASN A 242 3.20 25.11 -3.33
N ASP A 243 2.36 26.16 -3.30
CA ASP A 243 1.50 26.58 -4.42
C ASP A 243 0.60 25.44 -4.97
N ILE A 244 0.10 24.57 -4.09
CA ILE A 244 -0.74 23.42 -4.46
C ILE A 244 -2.22 23.86 -4.47
N PRO A 245 -2.99 23.61 -5.54
CA PRO A 245 -4.42 23.92 -5.56
C PRO A 245 -5.15 23.18 -4.44
N HIS A 246 -5.92 23.92 -3.63
CA HIS A 246 -6.64 23.35 -2.50
C HIS A 246 -7.96 24.08 -2.22
N GLN A 247 -8.88 23.41 -1.53
CA GLN A 247 -10.20 23.91 -1.15
C GLN A 247 -10.58 23.44 0.26
N PRO A 248 -11.46 24.19 0.96
CA PRO A 248 -11.98 23.77 2.27
C PRO A 248 -12.70 22.42 2.18
N LEU A 249 -12.39 21.53 3.11
CA LEU A 249 -13.21 20.35 3.39
C LEU A 249 -14.52 20.84 4.04
N GLY A 250 -15.65 20.51 3.40
CA GLY A 250 -16.99 21.00 3.78
C GLY A 250 -17.51 20.45 5.11
#